data_AF-A0A2V6F0U7-F1
#
_entry.id   AF-A0A2V6F0U7-F1
#
_cell.length_a   1.000
_cell.length_b   1.000
_cell.length_c   1.000
_cell.angle_alpha   90.00
_cell.angle_beta   90.00
_cell.angle_gamma   90.00
#
_symmetry.space_group_name_H-M   'P 1'
#
loop_
_entity.id
_entity.type
_entity.pdbx_description
1 polymer ?
#
loop_
_entity_poly.entity_id
_entity_poly.type
_entity_poly.pdbx_seq_one_letter_code
_entity_poly.pdbx_strand_id
1 'polypeptide(L)'
;ETVVPISAPDDKGRVYYLAPPTLLIPQASDYFTSACGSTVYRGDALGPDYYGNFFVCEPVHNLIQRRRLIPNGATFVAERAVIEKDFLASTDPWFHGVFTTTGPDGCLYVVDFYRKFVEHPAWVAEELKSTTPWRTGEAHGRIWRIHPKNWKPETPKPNLSRAKSTELVKHLSAANGWWRDTAQRLLVERQDRSIVPALEKMIPGSARGSRAAVGGPPTATSKDSSGSSVSRDESSRGAGQRPALPAPGRLHALYTLDGLGALTPEMLLAALKASEPHIREHAVRLSEQFLAGGTRVLSSPDSSRSHRGNEVDQSRYCYGGQVAPPN
;
A
#
# COMPACT_ATOMS: atom_id res chain seq x y z
N GLU A 1 -5.31 24.77 -4.49
CA GLU A 1 -4.68 23.47 -4.22
C GLU A 1 -3.18 23.63 -4.42
N THR A 2 -2.36 23.36 -3.41
CA THR A 2 -0.90 23.52 -3.52
C THR A 2 -0.31 22.16 -3.89
N VAL A 3 0.13 22.00 -5.14
CA VAL A 3 0.84 20.80 -5.57
C VAL A 3 2.29 20.91 -5.09
N VAL A 4 2.69 20.06 -4.15
CA VAL A 4 4.08 19.99 -3.67
C VAL A 4 4.82 18.93 -4.48
N PRO A 5 5.82 19.29 -5.29
CA PRO A 5 6.62 18.31 -6.01
C PRO A 5 7.42 17.48 -5.00
N ILE A 6 7.46 16.17 -5.24
CA ILE A 6 8.25 15.24 -4.42
C ILE A 6 9.57 14.85 -5.09
N SER A 7 9.84 15.30 -6.32
CA SER A 7 11.11 15.01 -7.00
C SER A 7 12.29 15.55 -6.18
N ALA A 8 13.41 14.83 -6.21
CA ALA A 8 14.65 15.34 -5.62
C ALA A 8 15.04 16.69 -6.27
N PRO A 9 15.65 17.64 -5.54
CA PRO A 9 15.96 18.97 -6.07
C PRO A 9 16.84 18.98 -7.33
N ASP A 10 17.69 17.97 -7.50
CA ASP A 10 18.59 17.77 -8.64
C ASP A 10 17.97 16.92 -9.78
N ASP A 11 16.78 16.35 -9.56
CA ASP A 11 16.11 15.52 -10.53
C ASP A 11 15.38 16.35 -11.58
N LYS A 12 15.95 16.38 -12.78
CA LYS A 12 15.39 17.06 -13.94
C LYS A 12 14.30 16.25 -14.67
N GLY A 13 13.93 15.07 -14.16
CA GLY A 13 12.89 14.23 -14.76
C GLY A 13 13.33 13.49 -16.02
N ARG A 14 14.64 13.32 -16.23
CA ARG A 14 15.19 12.64 -17.41
C ARG A 14 14.83 11.15 -17.42
N VAL A 15 14.58 10.60 -18.59
CA VAL A 15 14.36 9.16 -18.83
C VAL A 15 15.50 8.54 -19.66
N TYR A 16 15.72 7.24 -19.51
CA TYR A 16 16.83 6.48 -20.10
C TYR A 16 16.31 5.25 -20.86
N TYR A 17 15.84 5.48 -22.08
CA TYR A 17 15.32 4.45 -22.98
C TYR A 17 16.43 3.78 -23.79
N LEU A 18 16.19 2.55 -24.27
CA LEU A 18 17.14 1.79 -25.08
C LEU A 18 16.82 1.84 -26.58
N ALA A 19 15.55 2.02 -26.95
CA ALA A 19 15.10 2.19 -28.32
C ALA A 19 14.37 3.52 -28.46
N PRO A 20 14.64 4.32 -29.51
CA PRO A 20 13.95 5.59 -29.71
C PRO A 20 12.43 5.35 -29.86
N PRO A 21 11.61 6.27 -29.33
CA PRO A 21 10.17 6.12 -29.38
C PRO A 21 9.67 6.21 -30.83
N THR A 22 8.67 5.41 -31.18
CA THR A 22 8.00 5.50 -32.50
C THR A 22 6.89 6.53 -32.41
N LEU A 23 7.20 7.78 -32.73
CA LEU A 23 6.29 8.93 -32.60
C LEU A 23 5.93 9.54 -33.95
N LEU A 24 4.67 9.94 -34.09
CA LEU A 24 4.15 10.76 -35.17
C LEU A 24 4.08 12.24 -34.76
N ILE A 25 3.97 12.53 -33.46
CA ILE A 25 4.03 13.89 -32.91
C ILE A 25 5.47 14.20 -32.51
N PRO A 26 6.07 15.31 -32.99
CA PRO A 26 7.36 15.77 -32.51
C PRO A 26 7.30 16.11 -31.01
N GLN A 27 8.11 15.44 -30.18
CA GLN A 27 8.16 15.66 -28.73
C GLN A 27 9.61 15.65 -28.22
N ALA A 28 9.85 16.29 -27.08
CA ALA A 28 11.14 16.20 -26.40
C ALA A 28 11.36 14.75 -25.93
N SER A 29 12.43 14.12 -26.40
CA SER A 29 12.68 12.67 -26.25
C SER A 29 13.25 12.24 -24.91
N ASP A 30 13.61 13.18 -24.03
CA ASP A 30 14.45 12.88 -22.88
C ASP A 30 13.70 12.97 -21.54
N TYR A 31 12.38 13.23 -21.56
CA TYR A 31 11.56 13.43 -20.36
C TYR A 31 10.26 12.61 -20.43
N PHE A 32 9.58 12.47 -19.30
CA PHE A 32 8.25 11.85 -19.27
C PHE A 32 7.25 12.60 -20.16
N THR A 33 6.41 11.84 -20.85
CA THR A 33 5.32 12.33 -21.71
C THR A 33 3.99 11.72 -21.31
N SER A 34 3.99 10.49 -20.76
CA SER A 34 2.79 9.66 -20.60
C SER A 34 2.82 8.83 -19.32
N ALA A 35 3.34 9.42 -18.24
CA ALA A 35 3.45 8.79 -16.93
C ALA A 35 2.11 8.17 -16.50
N CYS A 36 2.10 6.85 -16.31
CA CYS A 36 0.88 6.12 -15.94
C CYS A 36 1.22 4.85 -15.14
N GLY A 37 0.18 4.10 -14.75
CA GLY A 37 0.36 2.76 -14.20
C GLY A 37 1.19 2.72 -12.92
N SER A 38 1.07 3.76 -12.09
CA SER A 38 1.91 3.93 -10.91
C SER A 38 1.56 2.97 -9.77
N THR A 39 2.55 2.50 -9.04
CA THR A 39 2.37 1.61 -7.88
C THR A 39 3.50 1.77 -6.87
N VAL A 40 3.15 1.85 -5.59
CA VAL A 40 4.09 1.58 -4.50
C VAL A 40 4.15 0.07 -4.30
N TYR A 41 5.30 -0.54 -4.56
CA TYR A 41 5.46 -2.00 -4.50
C TYR A 41 5.44 -2.49 -3.05
N ARG A 42 4.48 -3.36 -2.73
CA ARG A 42 4.26 -3.94 -1.38
C ARG A 42 4.42 -5.46 -1.37
N GLY A 43 5.08 -6.02 -2.39
CA GLY A 43 5.32 -7.46 -2.53
C GLY A 43 6.63 -7.89 -1.86
N ASP A 44 6.77 -9.18 -1.63
CA ASP A 44 7.92 -9.81 -0.96
C ASP A 44 8.88 -10.53 -1.93
N ALA A 45 8.57 -10.62 -3.22
CA ALA A 45 9.40 -11.37 -4.18
C ALA A 45 10.68 -10.65 -4.63
N LEU A 46 10.63 -9.33 -4.85
CA LEU A 46 11.78 -8.53 -5.31
C LEU A 46 12.82 -8.26 -4.20
N GLY A 47 12.46 -8.46 -2.93
CA GLY A 47 13.33 -8.22 -1.78
C GLY A 47 13.18 -6.83 -1.13
N PRO A 48 13.85 -6.61 0.01
CA PRO A 48 13.65 -5.43 0.85
C PRO A 48 14.04 -4.11 0.17
N ASP A 49 15.04 -4.10 -0.71
CA ASP A 49 15.48 -2.90 -1.44
C ASP A 49 14.44 -2.36 -2.44
N TYR A 50 13.39 -3.16 -2.70
CA TYR A 50 12.29 -2.82 -3.59
C TYR A 50 11.00 -2.50 -2.83
N TYR A 51 10.82 -3.04 -1.63
CA TYR A 51 9.63 -2.82 -0.82
C TYR A 51 9.47 -1.33 -0.50
N GLY A 52 8.29 -0.77 -0.78
CA GLY A 52 7.99 0.65 -0.59
C GLY A 52 8.49 1.57 -1.71
N ASN A 53 9.18 1.05 -2.72
CA ASN A 53 9.56 1.86 -3.88
C ASN A 53 8.36 2.13 -4.80
N PHE A 54 8.40 3.29 -5.43
CA PHE A 54 7.40 3.74 -6.40
C PHE A 54 7.84 3.36 -7.81
N PHE A 55 6.94 2.73 -8.56
CA PHE A 55 7.10 2.38 -9.97
C PHE A 55 6.13 3.20 -10.80
N VAL A 56 6.56 3.67 -11.95
CA VAL A 56 5.74 4.41 -12.90
C VAL A 56 6.11 4.00 -14.31
N CYS A 57 5.11 3.74 -15.14
CA CYS A 57 5.31 3.45 -16.54
C CYS A 57 5.50 4.72 -17.34
N GLU A 58 6.35 4.65 -18.36
CA GLU A 58 6.45 5.63 -19.42
C GLU A 58 6.30 4.91 -20.77
N PRO A 59 5.05 4.78 -21.27
CA PRO A 59 4.72 4.04 -22.48
C PRO A 59 5.49 4.51 -23.72
N VAL A 60 5.57 5.83 -23.94
CA VAL A 60 6.21 6.41 -25.14
C VAL A 60 7.67 6.00 -25.25
N HIS A 61 8.41 6.06 -24.14
CA HIS A 61 9.82 5.72 -24.09
C HIS A 61 10.09 4.25 -23.75
N ASN A 62 9.05 3.40 -23.78
CA ASN A 62 9.14 1.95 -23.64
C ASN A 62 9.84 1.50 -22.34
N LEU A 63 9.57 2.19 -21.22
CA LEU A 63 10.27 1.96 -19.96
C LEU A 63 9.37 2.04 -18.73
N ILE A 64 9.92 1.57 -17.60
CA ILE A 64 9.34 1.69 -16.26
C ILE A 64 10.43 2.27 -15.37
N GLN A 65 10.12 3.37 -14.72
CA GLN A 65 11.01 4.00 -13.76
C GLN A 65 10.71 3.52 -12.34
N ARG A 66 11.77 3.45 -11.53
CA ARG A 66 11.70 3.12 -10.10
C ARG A 66 12.29 4.27 -9.28
N ARG A 67 11.55 4.69 -8.26
CA ARG A 67 11.94 5.70 -7.28
C ARG A 67 11.91 5.13 -5.88
N ARG A 68 12.85 5.57 -5.03
CA ARG A 68 12.77 5.35 -3.58
C ARG A 68 12.01 6.52 -2.98
N LEU A 69 11.04 6.24 -2.12
CA LEU A 69 10.32 7.27 -1.38
C LEU A 69 10.97 7.45 -0.01
N ILE A 70 11.65 8.57 0.18
CA ILE A 70 12.31 8.92 1.45
C ILE A 70 11.37 9.83 2.24
N PRO A 71 10.92 9.45 3.46
CA PRO A 71 10.06 10.30 4.26
C PRO A 71 10.67 11.68 4.51
N ASN A 72 9.88 12.73 4.32
CA ASN A 72 10.26 14.12 4.54
C ASN A 72 9.08 14.91 5.14
N GLY A 73 8.98 14.93 6.47
CA GLY A 73 7.84 15.52 7.17
C GLY A 73 6.53 14.79 6.81
N ALA A 74 5.53 15.55 6.34
CA ALA A 74 4.25 15.01 5.87
C ALA A 74 4.26 14.55 4.39
N THR A 75 5.41 14.61 3.72
CA THR A 75 5.59 14.23 2.31
C THR A 75 6.77 13.26 2.15
N PHE A 76 7.18 13.04 0.90
CA PHE A 76 8.34 12.25 0.53
C PHE A 76 9.27 13.04 -0.38
N VAL A 77 10.53 12.63 -0.45
CA VAL A 77 11.43 12.91 -1.56
C VAL A 77 11.58 11.62 -2.38
N ALA A 78 11.27 11.70 -3.67
CA ALA A 78 11.30 10.60 -4.64
C ALA A 78 12.65 10.58 -5.37
N GLU A 79 13.59 9.83 -4.82
CA GLU A 79 14.93 9.71 -5.38
C GLU A 79 15.00 8.64 -6.46
N ARG A 80 15.86 8.83 -7.46
CA ARG A 80 16.20 7.75 -8.40
C ARG A 80 16.81 6.59 -7.63
N ALA A 81 16.33 5.37 -7.88
CA ALA A 81 16.92 4.18 -7.29
C ALA A 81 18.28 3.81 -7.95
N VAL A 82 18.47 4.20 -9.21
CA VAL A 82 19.70 4.01 -9.99
C VAL A 82 19.93 5.26 -10.84
N ILE A 83 21.18 5.72 -10.90
CA ILE A 83 21.61 6.86 -11.72
C ILE A 83 21.69 6.42 -13.19
N GLU A 84 21.24 7.29 -14.10
CA GLU A 84 21.35 7.11 -15.56
C GLU A 84 20.77 5.80 -16.14
N LYS A 85 19.80 5.23 -15.42
CA LYS A 85 19.14 3.98 -15.82
C LYS A 85 17.73 3.92 -15.26
N ASP A 86 16.80 3.38 -16.04
CA ASP A 86 15.46 3.04 -15.56
C ASP A 86 15.35 1.55 -15.23
N PHE A 87 14.33 1.20 -14.44
CA PHE A 87 14.21 -0.15 -13.86
C PHE A 87 14.01 -1.22 -14.93
N LEU A 88 13.17 -0.91 -15.92
CA LEU A 88 12.98 -1.70 -17.13
C LEU A 88 13.01 -0.72 -18.29
N ALA A 89 13.81 -1.01 -19.32
CA ALA A 89 13.76 -0.31 -20.59
C ALA A 89 13.84 -1.36 -21.70
N SER A 90 12.92 -1.29 -22.66
CA SER A 90 12.80 -2.26 -23.75
C SER A 90 13.59 -1.81 -24.98
N THR A 91 14.20 -2.78 -25.67
CA THR A 91 14.74 -2.57 -27.03
C THR A 91 13.70 -2.84 -28.12
N ASP A 92 12.58 -3.48 -27.75
CA ASP A 92 11.41 -3.67 -28.61
C ASP A 92 10.57 -2.37 -28.58
N PRO A 93 10.49 -1.64 -29.71
CA PRO A 93 9.84 -0.33 -29.76
C PRO A 93 8.32 -0.40 -29.62
N TRP A 94 7.73 -1.59 -29.59
CA TRP A 94 6.28 -1.79 -29.44
C TRP A 94 5.89 -2.10 -27.99
N PHE A 95 6.86 -2.23 -27.08
CA PHE A 95 6.58 -2.37 -25.66
C PHE A 95 6.05 -1.06 -25.09
N HIS A 96 4.83 -1.09 -24.54
CA HIS A 96 4.21 0.06 -23.90
C HIS A 96 3.64 -0.38 -22.54
N GLY A 97 4.47 -0.35 -21.50
CA GLY A 97 4.00 -0.54 -20.13
C GLY A 97 2.95 0.51 -19.78
N VAL A 98 1.77 0.09 -19.33
CA VAL A 98 0.64 0.99 -19.02
C VAL A 98 0.08 0.81 -17.62
N PHE A 99 0.40 -0.29 -16.96
CA PHE A 99 -0.03 -0.57 -15.60
C PHE A 99 0.97 -1.42 -14.86
N THR A 100 1.18 -1.14 -13.57
CA THR A 100 1.93 -2.02 -12.67
C THR A 100 1.10 -2.39 -11.45
N THR A 101 1.36 -3.55 -10.84
CA THR A 101 0.75 -3.93 -9.56
C THR A 101 1.53 -5.03 -8.86
N THR A 102 1.36 -5.16 -7.54
CA THR A 102 1.88 -6.32 -6.78
C THR A 102 0.95 -7.52 -6.96
N GLY A 103 1.50 -8.68 -7.31
CA GLY A 103 0.72 -9.91 -7.47
C GLY A 103 0.56 -10.76 -6.20
N PRO A 104 -0.29 -11.80 -6.26
CA PRO A 104 -0.52 -12.73 -5.15
C PRO A 104 0.70 -13.61 -4.82
N ASP A 105 1.69 -13.68 -5.70
CA ASP A 105 2.98 -14.34 -5.46
C ASP A 105 4.09 -13.35 -5.12
N GLY A 106 3.73 -12.12 -4.76
CA GLY A 106 4.68 -11.10 -4.33
C GLY A 106 5.42 -10.41 -5.47
N CYS A 107 5.33 -10.90 -6.70
CA CYS A 107 6.02 -10.33 -7.86
C CYS A 107 5.44 -8.97 -8.28
N LEU A 108 6.22 -8.18 -9.01
CA LEU A 108 5.71 -6.99 -9.71
C LEU A 108 5.16 -7.41 -11.07
N TYR A 109 3.89 -7.12 -11.33
CA TYR A 109 3.25 -7.37 -12.61
C TYR A 109 3.22 -6.09 -13.43
N VAL A 110 3.43 -6.23 -14.74
CA VAL A 110 3.36 -5.12 -15.71
C VAL A 110 2.40 -5.52 -16.81
N VAL A 111 1.42 -4.67 -17.08
CA VAL A 111 0.59 -4.76 -18.28
C VAL A 111 1.23 -3.93 -19.37
N ASP A 112 1.44 -4.57 -20.51
CA ASP A 112 1.99 -3.96 -21.71
C ASP A 112 0.94 -4.00 -22.81
N PHE A 113 0.58 -2.81 -23.29
CA PHE A 113 -0.48 -2.61 -24.29
C PHE A 113 -0.09 -3.15 -25.68
N TYR A 114 1.21 -3.27 -25.97
CA TYR A 114 1.82 -3.75 -27.20
C TYR A 114 1.22 -3.21 -28.51
N ARG A 115 1.79 -2.12 -29.04
CA ARG A 115 1.35 -1.52 -30.32
C ARG A 115 2.52 -0.90 -31.07
N LYS A 116 2.36 -0.73 -32.39
CA LYS A 116 3.31 0.05 -33.19
C LYS A 116 3.31 1.54 -32.82
N PHE A 117 2.13 2.09 -32.53
CA PHE A 117 1.94 3.49 -32.15
C PHE A 117 1.12 3.54 -30.85
N VAL A 118 1.67 4.21 -29.84
CA VAL A 118 1.00 4.43 -28.55
C VAL A 118 0.09 5.67 -28.59
N GLU A 119 0.34 6.58 -29.52
CA GLU A 119 -0.37 7.86 -29.64
C GLU A 119 -1.84 7.68 -30.06
N HIS A 120 -2.68 8.58 -29.57
CA HIS A 120 -4.09 8.62 -29.94
C HIS A 120 -4.29 9.48 -31.21
N PRO A 121 -5.11 9.03 -32.19
CA PRO A 121 -5.31 9.75 -33.46
C PRO A 121 -5.73 11.21 -33.30
N ALA A 122 -6.42 11.56 -32.22
CA ALA A 122 -6.90 12.92 -31.96
C ALA A 122 -5.79 13.98 -31.89
N TRP A 123 -4.56 13.59 -31.58
CA TRP A 123 -3.42 14.50 -31.38
C TRP A 123 -2.44 14.50 -32.55
N VAL A 124 -2.69 13.70 -33.59
CA VAL A 124 -1.83 13.58 -34.76
C VAL A 124 -2.35 14.46 -35.89
N ALA A 125 -1.46 14.94 -36.76
CA ALA A 125 -1.80 15.71 -37.95
C ALA A 125 -2.87 15.01 -38.81
N GLU A 126 -3.83 15.77 -39.32
CA GLU A 126 -5.03 15.25 -39.99
C GLU A 126 -4.69 14.33 -41.18
N GLU A 127 -3.63 14.66 -41.91
CA GLU A 127 -3.16 13.93 -43.09
C GLU A 127 -2.69 12.51 -42.76
N LEU A 128 -2.27 12.27 -41.52
CA LEU A 128 -1.79 10.96 -41.07
C LEU A 128 -2.89 10.09 -40.46
N LYS A 129 -4.04 10.67 -40.08
CA LYS A 129 -5.10 9.95 -39.36
C LYS A 129 -5.70 8.80 -40.17
N SER A 130 -5.88 8.99 -41.47
CA SER A 130 -6.50 8.00 -42.35
C SER A 130 -5.51 6.96 -42.90
N THR A 131 -4.21 7.29 -42.93
CA THR A 131 -3.16 6.43 -43.52
C THR A 131 -2.39 5.62 -42.48
N THR A 132 -2.44 6.03 -41.20
CA THR A 132 -1.73 5.34 -40.12
C THR A 132 -2.48 4.08 -39.66
N PRO A 133 -1.81 2.91 -39.61
CA PRO A 133 -2.43 1.67 -39.15
C PRO A 133 -2.46 1.59 -37.61
N TRP A 134 -3.36 2.35 -36.98
CA TRP A 134 -3.47 2.57 -35.52
C TRP A 134 -3.57 1.31 -34.65
N ARG A 135 -4.08 0.21 -35.21
CA ARG A 135 -4.36 -1.03 -34.49
C ARG A 135 -3.27 -2.10 -34.66
N THR A 136 -2.17 -1.76 -35.34
CA THR A 136 -1.04 -2.69 -35.51
C THR A 136 -0.51 -3.13 -34.15
N GLY A 137 -0.59 -4.44 -33.88
CA GLY A 137 -0.15 -5.06 -32.64
C GLY A 137 -1.25 -5.34 -31.60
N GLU A 138 -2.47 -4.80 -31.76
CA GLU A 138 -3.48 -4.78 -30.67
C GLU A 138 -3.89 -6.15 -30.09
N ALA A 139 -3.67 -7.25 -30.82
CA ALA A 139 -3.93 -8.61 -30.37
C ALA A 139 -2.80 -9.24 -29.53
N HIS A 140 -1.70 -8.52 -29.31
CA HIS A 140 -0.47 -9.06 -28.71
C HIS A 140 -0.14 -8.43 -27.35
N GLY A 141 -1.13 -7.85 -26.65
CA GLY A 141 -0.95 -7.33 -25.30
C GLY A 141 -0.30 -8.37 -24.38
N ARG A 142 0.61 -7.93 -23.50
CA ARG A 142 1.43 -8.81 -22.66
C ARG A 142 1.20 -8.52 -21.18
N ILE A 143 1.29 -9.55 -20.35
CA ILE A 143 1.38 -9.42 -18.89
C ILE A 143 2.71 -10.01 -18.45
N TRP A 144 3.61 -9.15 -17.99
CA TRP A 144 4.90 -9.55 -17.47
C TRP A 144 4.80 -9.79 -15.97
N ARG A 145 5.44 -10.85 -15.49
CA ARG A 145 5.66 -11.12 -14.07
C ARG A 145 7.15 -10.99 -13.78
N ILE A 146 7.53 -9.95 -13.02
CA ILE A 146 8.92 -9.61 -12.73
C ILE A 146 9.32 -10.17 -11.36
N HIS A 147 10.40 -10.96 -11.35
CA HIS A 147 11.01 -11.53 -10.15
C HIS A 147 12.53 -11.71 -10.33
N PRO A 148 13.31 -11.89 -9.24
CA PRO A 148 14.72 -12.23 -9.33
C PRO A 148 14.95 -13.55 -10.09
N LYS A 149 16.08 -13.69 -10.80
CA LYS A 149 16.39 -14.89 -11.61
C LYS A 149 16.30 -16.21 -10.85
N ASN A 150 16.74 -16.23 -9.59
CA ASN A 150 16.78 -17.42 -8.74
C ASN A 150 15.59 -17.50 -7.77
N TRP A 151 14.56 -16.67 -7.98
CA TRP A 151 13.38 -16.65 -7.13
C TRP A 151 12.46 -17.83 -7.43
N LYS A 152 11.84 -18.37 -6.38
CA LYS A 152 10.80 -19.39 -6.47
C LYS A 152 9.59 -18.94 -5.65
N PRO A 153 8.36 -19.18 -6.14
CA PRO A 153 7.16 -18.86 -5.38
C PRO A 153 7.09 -19.70 -4.10
N GLU A 154 6.65 -19.06 -3.01
CA GLU A 154 6.30 -19.80 -1.80
C GLU A 154 5.11 -20.74 -2.06
N THR A 155 5.17 -21.94 -1.47
CA THR A 155 4.13 -22.96 -1.58
C THR A 155 3.89 -23.62 -0.22
N PRO A 156 2.63 -23.99 0.12
CA PRO A 156 1.41 -23.81 -0.66
C PRO A 156 0.88 -22.36 -0.61
N LYS A 157 0.23 -21.91 -1.69
CA LYS A 157 -0.46 -20.62 -1.70
C LYS A 157 -1.78 -20.73 -0.92
N PRO A 158 -2.07 -19.81 0.03
CA PRO A 158 -3.33 -19.84 0.76
C PRO A 158 -4.51 -19.57 -0.17
N ASN A 159 -5.56 -20.39 -0.10
CA ASN A 159 -6.82 -20.13 -0.80
C ASN A 159 -7.71 -19.23 0.06
N LEU A 160 -7.46 -17.91 0.00
CA LEU A 160 -8.18 -16.93 0.82
C LEU A 160 -9.70 -16.95 0.59
N SER A 161 -10.15 -17.24 -0.64
CA SER A 161 -11.59 -17.28 -0.97
C SER A 161 -12.35 -18.31 -0.13
N ARG A 162 -11.70 -19.44 0.22
CA ARG A 162 -12.28 -20.53 1.01
C ARG A 162 -11.82 -20.55 2.48
N ALA A 163 -10.86 -19.72 2.84
CA ALA A 163 -10.36 -19.63 4.22
C ALA A 163 -11.46 -19.14 5.17
N LYS A 164 -11.50 -19.65 6.41
CA LYS A 164 -12.40 -19.14 7.46
C LYS A 164 -11.98 -17.74 7.88
N SER A 165 -12.90 -16.92 8.42
CA SER A 165 -12.59 -15.57 8.91
C SER A 165 -11.44 -15.57 9.93
N THR A 166 -11.39 -16.56 10.83
CA THR A 166 -10.29 -16.73 11.79
C THR A 166 -8.93 -16.97 11.14
N GLU A 167 -8.90 -17.60 9.96
CA GLU A 167 -7.68 -17.79 9.17
C GLU A 167 -7.31 -16.51 8.40
N LEU A 168 -8.29 -15.79 7.86
CA LEU A 168 -8.06 -14.50 7.19
C LEU A 168 -7.43 -13.46 8.13
N VAL A 169 -7.80 -13.44 9.41
CA VAL A 169 -7.17 -12.54 10.41
C VAL A 169 -5.64 -12.73 10.46
N LYS A 170 -5.14 -13.96 10.30
CA LYS A 170 -3.69 -14.23 10.29
C LYS A 170 -3.00 -13.57 9.09
N HIS A 171 -3.69 -13.47 7.97
CA HIS A 171 -3.15 -12.88 6.74
C HIS A 171 -3.14 -11.35 6.74
N LEU A 172 -3.78 -10.67 7.70
CA LEU A 172 -3.65 -9.22 7.86
C LEU A 172 -2.22 -8.79 8.16
N SER A 173 -1.36 -9.70 8.65
CA SER A 173 0.06 -9.45 8.90
C SER A 173 0.99 -10.15 7.90
N ALA A 174 0.48 -10.62 6.76
CA ALA A 174 1.31 -11.24 5.72
C ALA A 174 2.37 -10.27 5.19
N ALA A 175 3.54 -10.79 4.78
CA ALA A 175 4.61 -9.98 4.19
C ALA A 175 4.17 -9.35 2.85
N ASN A 176 3.55 -10.15 1.97
CA ASN A 176 2.92 -9.67 0.76
C ASN A 176 1.68 -8.80 1.04
N GLY A 177 1.72 -7.53 0.63
CA GLY A 177 0.60 -6.59 0.73
C GLY A 177 -0.68 -7.05 0.04
N TRP A 178 -0.58 -7.79 -1.08
CA TRP A 178 -1.75 -8.33 -1.77
C TRP A 178 -2.59 -9.23 -0.86
N TRP A 179 -1.92 -10.03 -0.03
CA TRP A 179 -2.59 -10.96 0.90
C TRP A 179 -3.27 -10.21 2.04
N ARG A 180 -2.62 -9.16 2.55
CA ARG A 180 -3.22 -8.31 3.60
C ARG A 180 -4.48 -7.61 3.09
N ASP A 181 -4.38 -6.95 1.93
CA ASP A 181 -5.49 -6.23 1.32
C ASP A 181 -6.66 -7.19 1.00
N THR A 182 -6.35 -8.37 0.42
CA THR A 182 -7.36 -9.36 0.08
C THR A 182 -8.02 -9.96 1.31
N ALA A 183 -7.25 -10.26 2.37
CA ALA A 183 -7.79 -10.77 3.62
C ALA A 183 -8.70 -9.75 4.30
N GLN A 184 -8.29 -8.47 4.36
CA GLN A 184 -9.12 -7.40 4.89
C GLN A 184 -10.42 -7.26 4.10
N ARG A 185 -10.33 -7.16 2.75
CA ARG A 185 -11.50 -7.05 1.89
C ARG A 185 -12.49 -8.17 2.18
N LEU A 186 -12.02 -9.42 2.19
CA LEU A 186 -12.88 -10.58 2.45
C LEU A 186 -13.49 -10.56 3.86
N LEU A 187 -12.76 -10.10 4.89
CA LEU A 187 -13.30 -9.97 6.24
C LEU A 187 -14.42 -8.92 6.29
N VAL A 188 -14.22 -7.76 5.64
CA VAL A 188 -15.22 -6.70 5.55
C VAL A 188 -16.43 -7.14 4.72
N GLU A 189 -16.23 -7.78 3.57
CA GLU A 189 -17.34 -8.28 2.74
C GLU A 189 -18.19 -9.33 3.47
N ARG A 190 -17.57 -10.19 4.29
CA ARG A 190 -18.26 -11.26 5.01
C ARG A 190 -19.02 -10.80 6.24
N GLN A 191 -18.67 -9.64 6.81
CA GLN A 191 -19.31 -9.09 8.02
C GLN A 191 -19.38 -10.07 9.21
N ASP A 192 -18.46 -11.03 9.28
CA ASP A 192 -18.40 -12.00 10.38
C ASP A 192 -17.85 -11.32 11.64
N ARG A 193 -18.74 -10.90 12.54
CA ARG A 193 -18.34 -10.17 13.76
C ARG A 193 -17.74 -11.08 14.85
N SER A 194 -17.72 -12.40 14.67
CA SER A 194 -17.12 -13.33 15.64
C SER A 194 -15.61 -13.14 15.81
N ILE A 195 -14.94 -12.51 14.83
CA ILE A 195 -13.51 -12.24 14.82
C ILE A 195 -13.10 -10.91 15.47
N VAL A 196 -14.06 -10.09 15.93
CA VAL A 196 -13.77 -8.81 16.61
C VAL A 196 -12.79 -9.00 17.79
N PRO A 197 -12.96 -9.98 18.70
CA PRO A 197 -11.99 -10.21 19.77
C PRO A 197 -10.59 -10.59 19.29
N ALA A 198 -10.46 -11.17 18.09
CA ALA A 198 -9.17 -11.48 17.50
C ALA A 198 -8.50 -10.22 16.92
N LEU A 199 -9.26 -9.34 16.26
CA LEU A 199 -8.77 -8.06 15.76
C LEU A 199 -8.37 -7.10 16.89
N GLU A 200 -9.14 -7.04 17.98
CA GLU A 200 -8.81 -6.24 19.16
C GLU A 200 -7.44 -6.58 19.73
N LYS A 201 -7.11 -7.89 19.79
CA LYS A 201 -5.81 -8.36 20.26
C LYS A 201 -4.64 -7.90 19.37
N MET A 202 -4.91 -7.48 18.14
CA MET A 202 -3.90 -6.93 17.25
C MET A 202 -3.60 -5.46 17.54
N ILE A 203 -4.47 -4.75 18.28
CA ILE A 203 -4.24 -3.36 18.67
C ILE A 203 -3.33 -3.32 19.90
N PRO A 204 -2.22 -2.57 19.86
CA PRO A 204 -1.34 -2.42 21.01
C PRO A 204 -2.08 -1.82 22.21
N GLY A 205 -1.88 -2.40 23.39
CA GLY A 205 -2.50 -1.91 24.63
C GLY A 205 -3.97 -2.30 24.84
N SER A 206 -4.59 -3.07 23.94
CA SER A 206 -5.99 -3.52 24.04
C SER A 206 -6.26 -4.61 25.11
N ALA A 207 -5.44 -4.69 26.16
CA ALA A 207 -5.72 -5.57 27.28
C ALA A 207 -6.95 -5.06 28.04
N ARG A 208 -8.15 -5.54 27.66
CA ARG A 208 -9.28 -5.64 28.57
C ARG A 208 -8.86 -6.60 29.70
N GLY A 209 -8.22 -6.07 30.74
CA GLY A 209 -7.62 -6.94 31.76
C GLY A 209 -6.86 -6.28 32.90
N SER A 210 -7.26 -5.10 33.39
CA SER A 210 -7.20 -4.82 34.85
C SER A 210 -8.10 -3.64 35.20
N ARG A 211 -9.39 -3.92 35.37
CA ARG A 211 -10.20 -3.08 36.26
C ARG A 211 -9.83 -3.50 37.68
N ALA A 212 -8.61 -3.16 38.11
CA ALA A 212 -8.25 -3.26 39.51
C ALA A 212 -9.10 -2.20 40.22
N ALA A 213 -9.92 -2.67 41.16
CA ALA A 213 -10.67 -1.81 42.04
C ALA A 213 -9.74 -0.72 42.60
N VAL A 214 -10.20 0.52 42.57
CA VAL A 214 -9.57 1.66 43.23
C VAL A 214 -9.65 1.39 44.74
N GLY A 215 -8.67 0.63 45.26
CA GLY A 215 -8.34 0.57 46.67
C GLY A 215 -7.49 1.80 46.99
N GLY A 216 -7.88 2.51 48.06
CA GLY A 216 -7.32 3.80 48.47
C GLY A 216 -5.81 3.82 48.73
N PRO A 217 -5.26 5.02 48.94
CA PRO A 217 -3.81 5.24 48.98
C PRO A 217 -3.19 4.69 50.28
N PRO A 218 -2.05 3.98 50.23
CA PRO A 218 -1.23 3.82 51.41
C PRO A 218 -0.33 5.04 51.57
N THR A 219 -0.43 5.61 52.76
CA THR A 219 0.36 6.70 53.33
C THR A 219 1.87 6.43 53.32
N ALA A 220 2.64 7.49 53.05
CA ALA A 220 4.09 7.51 53.11
C ALA A 220 4.63 7.41 54.55
N THR A 221 5.65 6.60 54.76
CA THR A 221 6.65 6.81 55.81
C THR A 221 8.02 6.39 55.29
N SER A 222 8.98 7.30 55.47
CA SER A 222 10.40 7.21 55.15
C SER A 222 11.16 6.24 56.05
N LYS A 223 12.28 5.69 55.57
CA LYS A 223 13.56 5.63 56.30
C LYS A 223 14.73 5.20 55.41
N ASP A 224 15.88 5.73 55.80
CA ASP A 224 17.13 5.89 55.05
C ASP A 224 18.06 4.66 54.97
N SER A 225 18.93 4.72 53.95
CA SER A 225 20.35 4.32 53.87
C SER A 225 20.90 3.02 54.51
N SER A 226 21.52 2.16 53.68
CA SER A 226 23.00 1.94 53.61
C SER A 226 23.39 0.53 53.11
N GLY A 227 24.42 0.46 52.25
CA GLY A 227 25.51 -0.53 52.36
C GLY A 227 25.44 -1.92 51.71
N SER A 228 26.07 -2.03 50.54
CA SER A 228 27.04 -3.09 50.13
C SER A 228 26.62 -4.53 49.75
N SER A 229 26.68 -4.78 48.44
CA SER A 229 27.45 -5.80 47.68
C SER A 229 27.25 -7.34 47.85
N VAL A 230 27.19 -7.96 46.66
CA VAL A 230 27.50 -9.35 46.24
C VAL A 230 26.52 -10.47 46.61
N SER A 231 25.72 -10.93 45.64
CA SER A 231 25.97 -12.19 44.92
C SER A 231 24.85 -12.55 43.93
N ARG A 232 25.30 -13.28 42.90
CA ARG A 232 24.63 -13.83 41.72
C ARG A 232 23.22 -14.38 41.96
N ASP A 233 22.27 -13.91 41.13
CA ASP A 233 21.26 -14.77 40.52
C ASP A 233 20.68 -14.09 39.26
N GLU A 234 21.35 -14.27 38.11
CA GLU A 234 20.78 -13.96 36.79
C GLU A 234 19.87 -15.12 36.37
N SER A 235 18.73 -15.25 37.02
CA SER A 235 17.71 -16.26 36.71
C SER A 235 16.31 -15.65 36.70
N SER A 236 16.15 -14.51 36.04
CA SER A 236 14.82 -13.99 35.65
C SER A 236 14.86 -13.10 34.41
N ARG A 237 15.44 -13.58 33.31
CA ARG A 237 15.24 -12.96 31.99
C ARG A 237 13.91 -13.41 31.40
N GLY A 238 12.93 -12.52 31.53
CA GLY A 238 11.89 -12.29 30.54
C GLY A 238 10.89 -13.42 30.33
N ALA A 239 9.74 -13.31 30.99
CA ALA A 239 8.49 -13.84 30.44
C ALA A 239 8.42 -13.43 28.96
N GLY A 240 8.43 -14.42 28.06
CA GLY A 240 8.54 -14.21 26.62
C GLY A 240 7.51 -13.21 26.11
N GLN A 241 7.95 -11.99 25.85
CA GLN A 241 7.17 -11.03 25.09
C GLN A 241 7.00 -11.63 23.70
N ARG A 242 5.76 -12.05 23.38
CA ARG A 242 5.40 -12.40 22.00
C ARG A 242 5.88 -11.27 21.09
N PRO A 243 6.54 -11.59 19.96
CA PRO A 243 7.00 -10.56 19.05
C PRO A 243 5.81 -9.67 18.67
N ALA A 244 6.02 -8.36 18.80
CA ALA A 244 5.04 -7.36 18.44
C ALA A 244 4.61 -7.57 16.97
N LEU A 245 3.30 -7.61 16.71
CA LEU A 245 2.78 -7.69 15.33
C LEU A 245 3.30 -6.52 14.49
N PRO A 246 3.66 -6.74 13.20
CA PRO A 246 4.11 -5.68 12.31
C PRO A 246 3.09 -4.55 12.18
N ALA A 247 3.57 -3.31 12.04
CA ALA A 247 2.73 -2.12 11.92
C ALA A 247 1.63 -2.23 10.83
N PRO A 248 1.91 -2.75 9.61
CA PRO A 248 0.87 -2.94 8.61
C PRO A 248 -0.30 -3.80 9.10
N GLY A 249 -0.01 -4.88 9.83
CA GLY A 249 -1.06 -5.75 10.36
C GLY A 249 -1.96 -5.08 11.38
N ARG A 250 -1.40 -4.19 12.20
CA ARG A 250 -2.16 -3.38 13.17
C ARG A 250 -3.08 -2.38 12.45
N LEU A 251 -2.59 -1.73 11.40
CA LEU A 251 -3.40 -0.84 10.56
C LEU A 251 -4.56 -1.60 9.91
N HIS A 252 -4.27 -2.74 9.27
CA HIS A 252 -5.31 -3.56 8.68
C HIS A 252 -6.35 -4.01 9.71
N ALA A 253 -5.95 -4.34 10.95
CA ALA A 253 -6.89 -4.68 12.01
C ALA A 253 -7.81 -3.50 12.39
N LEU A 254 -7.26 -2.29 12.57
CA LEU A 254 -8.03 -1.08 12.86
C LEU A 254 -9.07 -0.78 11.78
N TYR A 255 -8.67 -0.80 10.51
CA TYR A 255 -9.58 -0.56 9.40
C TYR A 255 -10.55 -1.73 9.14
N THR A 256 -10.21 -2.96 9.53
CA THR A 256 -11.15 -4.08 9.50
C THR A 256 -12.22 -3.90 10.58
N LEU A 257 -11.84 -3.50 11.80
CA LEU A 257 -12.79 -3.19 12.87
C LEU A 257 -13.74 -2.05 12.47
N ASP A 258 -13.22 -1.02 11.79
CA ASP A 258 -14.01 0.07 11.24
C ASP A 258 -15.02 -0.43 10.19
N GLY A 259 -14.56 -1.22 9.21
CA GLY A 259 -15.43 -1.82 8.18
C GLY A 259 -16.47 -2.80 8.71
N LEU A 260 -16.27 -3.36 9.91
CA LEU A 260 -17.24 -4.20 10.63
C LEU A 260 -18.17 -3.40 11.56
N GLY A 261 -18.02 -2.08 11.63
CA GLY A 261 -18.72 -1.23 12.58
C GLY A 261 -18.50 -1.62 14.04
N ALA A 262 -17.30 -2.15 14.34
CA ALA A 262 -16.90 -2.66 15.65
C ALA A 262 -15.75 -1.86 16.28
N LEU A 263 -15.22 -0.86 15.58
CA LEU A 263 -14.23 0.07 16.11
C LEU A 263 -14.85 0.92 17.23
N THR A 264 -14.13 1.09 18.35
CA THR A 264 -14.58 1.93 19.47
C THR A 264 -13.56 3.00 19.83
N PRO A 265 -13.98 4.08 20.52
CA PRO A 265 -13.07 5.12 21.00
C PRO A 265 -11.95 4.57 21.90
N GLU A 266 -12.22 3.55 22.73
CA GLU A 266 -11.22 2.94 23.61
C GLU A 266 -10.10 2.26 22.81
N MET A 267 -10.46 1.60 21.71
CA MET A 267 -9.48 0.99 20.80
C MET A 267 -8.59 2.05 20.14
N LEU A 268 -9.17 3.18 19.73
CA LEU A 268 -8.41 4.30 19.16
C LEU A 268 -7.51 4.97 20.19
N LEU A 269 -8.00 5.18 21.42
CA LEU A 269 -7.19 5.69 22.54
C LEU A 269 -6.00 4.77 22.87
N ALA A 270 -6.17 3.45 22.73
CA ALA A 270 -5.06 2.50 22.84
C ALA A 270 -4.08 2.62 21.66
N ALA A 271 -4.57 2.72 20.43
CA ALA A 271 -3.76 2.89 19.23
C ALA A 271 -2.96 4.22 19.22
N LEU A 272 -3.50 5.29 19.82
CA LEU A 272 -2.78 6.57 20.02
C LEU A 272 -1.55 6.45 20.92
N LYS A 273 -1.43 5.37 21.71
CA LYS A 273 -0.26 5.09 22.55
C LYS A 273 0.75 4.17 21.87
N ALA A 274 0.54 3.80 20.61
CA ALA A 274 1.47 2.94 19.87
C ALA A 274 2.84 3.59 19.68
N SER A 275 3.90 2.77 19.73
CA SER A 275 5.28 3.18 19.43
C SER A 275 5.41 3.72 18.00
N GLU A 276 4.68 3.12 17.07
CA GLU A 276 4.76 3.44 15.64
C GLU A 276 3.98 4.73 15.32
N PRO A 277 4.62 5.79 14.77
CA PRO A 277 3.95 7.04 14.44
C PRO A 277 2.75 6.89 13.51
N HIS A 278 2.87 6.04 12.49
CA HIS A 278 1.78 5.80 11.52
C HIS A 278 0.53 5.20 12.17
N ILE A 279 0.68 4.36 13.20
CA ILE A 279 -0.49 3.83 13.93
C ILE A 279 -1.23 4.96 14.65
N ARG A 280 -0.49 5.89 15.26
CA ARG A 280 -1.09 7.05 15.93
C ARG A 280 -1.78 7.98 14.94
N GLU A 281 -1.15 8.25 13.80
CA GLU A 281 -1.73 9.05 12.70
C GLU A 281 -3.08 8.48 12.23
N HIS A 282 -3.11 7.19 11.90
CA HIS A 282 -4.35 6.54 11.49
C HIS A 282 -5.39 6.45 12.62
N ALA A 283 -4.97 6.36 13.88
CA ALA A 283 -5.88 6.41 15.01
C ALA A 283 -6.56 7.79 15.15
N VAL A 284 -5.83 8.88 14.93
CA VAL A 284 -6.41 10.24 14.83
C VAL A 284 -7.40 10.31 13.68
N ARG A 285 -7.01 9.86 12.49
CA ARG A 285 -7.90 9.87 11.31
C ARG A 285 -9.20 9.09 11.54
N LEU A 286 -9.10 7.88 12.08
CA LEU A 286 -10.26 7.05 12.38
C LEU A 286 -11.12 7.61 13.52
N SER A 287 -10.58 8.50 14.36
CA SER A 287 -11.33 9.13 15.46
C SER A 287 -12.30 10.22 15.00
N GLU A 288 -12.13 10.74 13.78
CA GLU A 288 -13.01 11.77 13.20
C GLU A 288 -14.48 11.35 13.22
N GLN A 289 -14.77 10.06 13.03
CA GLN A 289 -16.13 9.53 13.03
C GLN A 289 -16.84 9.62 14.39
N PHE A 290 -16.09 9.85 15.48
CA PHE A 290 -16.62 9.94 16.84
C PHE A 290 -16.72 11.39 17.35
N LEU A 291 -16.31 12.38 16.56
CA LEU A 291 -16.47 13.79 16.90
C LEU A 291 -17.91 14.25 16.60
N ALA A 292 -18.44 15.16 17.41
CA ALA A 292 -19.79 15.70 17.23
C ALA A 292 -19.92 16.36 15.84
N GLY A 293 -20.87 15.88 15.03
CA GLY A 293 -21.03 16.27 13.62
C GLY A 293 -20.48 15.26 12.59
N GLY A 294 -19.84 14.18 13.04
CA GLY A 294 -19.36 13.09 12.18
C GLY A 294 -20.51 12.38 11.46
N THR A 295 -20.76 12.75 10.20
CA THR A 295 -21.73 12.06 9.37
C THR A 295 -21.16 10.70 8.97
N ARG A 296 -21.75 9.61 9.46
CA ARG A 296 -21.45 8.27 8.98
C ARG A 296 -21.99 8.14 7.56
N VAL A 297 -21.18 8.46 6.55
CA VAL A 297 -21.51 8.20 5.13
C VAL A 297 -21.29 6.71 4.84
N LEU A 298 -22.03 5.87 5.54
CA LEU A 298 -22.37 4.54 5.09
C LEU A 298 -23.77 4.65 4.49
N SER A 299 -23.84 5.05 3.21
CA SER A 299 -25.04 4.79 2.43
C SER A 299 -25.28 3.29 2.48
N SER A 300 -26.46 2.88 2.95
CA SER A 300 -26.96 1.51 2.88
C SER A 300 -26.60 0.88 1.53
N PRO A 301 -26.27 -0.43 1.45
CA PRO A 301 -26.14 -1.09 0.17
C PRO A 301 -27.49 -0.99 -0.53
N ASP A 302 -27.59 -0.11 -1.51
CA ASP A 302 -28.72 -0.08 -2.42
C ASP A 302 -28.63 -1.39 -3.22
N SER A 303 -29.56 -2.31 -2.95
CA SER A 303 -29.67 -3.63 -3.56
C SER A 303 -29.93 -3.58 -5.07
N SER A 304 -29.96 -2.39 -5.68
CA SER A 304 -30.22 -2.17 -7.11
C SER A 304 -28.97 -2.03 -7.98
N ARG A 305 -27.76 -1.92 -7.42
CA ARG A 305 -26.53 -1.86 -8.24
C ARG A 305 -25.99 -3.26 -8.52
N SER A 306 -26.24 -3.77 -9.73
CA SER A 306 -25.64 -5.02 -10.20
C SER A 306 -24.11 -4.93 -10.07
N HIS A 307 -23.51 -5.81 -9.28
CA HIS A 307 -22.07 -5.99 -9.22
C HIS A 307 -21.55 -6.51 -10.56
N ARG A 308 -21.23 -5.60 -11.49
CA ARG A 308 -20.33 -5.85 -12.61
C ARG A 308 -19.16 -4.88 -12.49
N GLY A 309 -18.01 -5.40 -12.08
CA GLY A 309 -16.74 -4.66 -12.06
C GLY A 309 -16.03 -4.76 -10.71
N ASN A 310 -14.77 -5.23 -10.75
CA ASN A 310 -13.86 -5.43 -9.61
C ASN A 310 -13.33 -4.11 -8.99
N GLU A 311 -14.15 -3.07 -8.89
CA GLU A 311 -13.78 -1.85 -8.16
C GLU A 311 -14.48 -1.85 -6.79
N VAL A 312 -13.86 -2.57 -5.85
CA VAL A 312 -13.95 -2.13 -4.46
C VAL A 312 -13.19 -0.82 -4.40
N ASP A 313 -13.82 0.23 -3.90
CA ASP A 313 -13.25 1.57 -3.73
C ASP A 313 -11.98 1.52 -2.85
N GLN A 314 -10.85 1.17 -3.47
CA GLN A 314 -9.52 1.12 -2.84
C GLN A 314 -9.04 2.53 -2.51
N SER A 315 -9.66 3.58 -3.06
CA SER A 315 -9.29 4.96 -2.78
C SER A 315 -9.55 5.31 -1.32
N ARG A 316 -10.68 4.89 -0.72
CA ARG A 316 -10.96 5.11 0.71
C ARG A 316 -9.99 4.39 1.65
N TYR A 317 -9.46 3.24 1.23
CA TYR A 317 -8.56 2.43 2.08
C TYR A 317 -7.07 2.74 1.88
N CYS A 318 -6.68 3.36 0.76
CA CYS A 318 -5.26 3.63 0.46
C CYS A 318 -4.92 5.11 0.28
N TYR A 319 -5.84 6.00 -0.09
CA TYR A 319 -5.58 7.43 -0.28
C TYR A 319 -6.85 8.25 -0.07
N GLY A 320 -7.10 8.71 1.15
CA GLY A 320 -8.19 9.66 1.35
C GLY A 320 -7.80 11.05 0.87
N GLY A 321 -8.26 11.41 -0.32
CA GLY A 321 -8.46 12.76 -0.81
C GLY A 321 -9.90 12.89 -1.29
N GLN A 322 -10.60 13.94 -0.88
CA GLN A 322 -11.94 14.25 -1.36
C GLN A 322 -11.89 14.65 -2.84
N VAL A 323 -12.69 13.99 -3.69
CA VAL A 323 -13.01 14.51 -5.02
C VAL A 323 -14.34 15.25 -4.90
N ALA A 324 -14.32 16.56 -5.11
CA ALA A 324 -15.54 17.37 -5.21
C ALA A 324 -16.31 17.00 -6.49
N PRO A 325 -17.66 17.01 -6.47
CA PRO A 325 -18.45 16.70 -7.66
C PRO A 325 -18.29 17.81 -8.73
N PRO A 326 -18.32 17.46 -10.02
CA PRO A 326 -18.32 18.44 -11.09
C PRO A 326 -19.65 19.22 -11.11
N ASN A 327 -19.56 20.53 -11.35
CA ASN A 327 -20.69 21.36 -11.79
C ASN A 327 -21.07 21.05 -13.24
#